data_AF-A0A969DTX1-F1
#
_entry.id   AF-A0A969DTX1-F1
#
_cell.length_a   1.000
_cell.length_b   1.000
_cell.length_c   1.000
_cell.angle_alpha   90.00
_cell.angle_beta   90.00
_cell.angle_gamma   90.00
#
_symmetry.space_group_name_H-M   'P 1'
#
loop_
_entity.id
_entity.type
_entity.pdbx_description
1 polymer ?
#
loop_
_entity_poly.entity_id
_entity_poly.type
_entity_poly.pdbx_seq_one_letter_code
_entity_poly.pdbx_strand_id
1 'polypeptide(L)'
;MNQIRARAGLPATTATTQDELKAAILKERGIELAFEGHRWFDLVRNGEAFNEIESLTNPDRLLLPISQREIILNENINSNNPGY
;
A
#
# COMPACT_ATOMS: atom_id res chain seq x y z
N MET A 1 -5.84 -16.81 -2.74
CA MET A 1 -6.63 -16.02 -3.70
C MET A 1 -7.83 -16.80 -4.24
N ASN A 2 -7.69 -17.89 -5.02
CA ASN A 2 -8.87 -18.56 -5.60
C ASN A 2 -9.89 -19.07 -4.55
N GLN A 3 -9.43 -19.42 -3.35
CA GLN A 3 -10.33 -19.72 -2.22
C GLN A 3 -11.22 -18.53 -1.84
N ILE A 4 -10.67 -17.31 -1.80
CA ILE A 4 -11.41 -16.07 -1.52
C ILE A 4 -12.40 -15.78 -2.66
N ARG A 5 -11.93 -15.89 -3.91
CA ARG A 5 -12.76 -15.71 -5.11
C ARG A 5 -13.94 -16.69 -5.14
N ALA A 6 -13.69 -17.96 -4.89
CA ALA A 6 -14.72 -18.99 -4.83
C ALA A 6 -15.75 -18.72 -3.72
N ARG A 7 -15.29 -18.28 -2.53
CA ARG A 7 -16.17 -17.87 -1.43
C ARG A 7 -17.05 -16.68 -1.82
N ALA A 8 -16.55 -15.77 -2.65
CA ALA A 8 -17.28 -14.64 -3.21
C ALA A 8 -18.11 -14.96 -4.47
N GLY A 9 -18.15 -16.22 -4.91
CA GLY A 9 -18.88 -16.63 -6.13
C GLY A 9 -18.22 -16.23 -7.44
N LEU A 10 -16.92 -15.89 -7.43
CA LEU A 10 -16.15 -15.49 -8.61
C LEU A 10 -15.37 -16.68 -9.19
N PRO A 11 -15.15 -16.70 -10.53
CA PRO A 11 -14.31 -17.71 -11.16
C PRO A 11 -12.85 -17.60 -10.71
N ALA A 12 -12.07 -18.67 -10.86
CA ALA A 12 -10.64 -18.67 -10.62
C ALA A 12 -9.92 -17.60 -11.47
N THR A 13 -8.76 -17.12 -10.99
CA THR A 13 -7.93 -16.21 -11.77
C THR A 13 -7.54 -16.82 -13.12
N THR A 14 -7.38 -15.97 -14.14
CA THR A 14 -6.82 -16.33 -15.44
C THR A 14 -5.36 -15.90 -15.59
N ALA A 15 -4.77 -15.31 -14.54
CA ALA A 15 -3.38 -14.87 -14.55
C ALA A 15 -2.43 -16.05 -14.82
N THR A 16 -1.52 -15.87 -15.77
CA THR A 16 -0.56 -16.89 -16.22
C THR A 16 0.88 -16.50 -15.94
N THR A 17 1.17 -15.20 -15.81
CA THR A 17 2.50 -14.71 -15.47
C THR A 17 2.59 -14.30 -14.01
N GLN A 18 3.82 -14.19 -13.49
CA GLN A 18 4.04 -13.74 -12.12
C GLN A 18 3.50 -12.33 -11.90
N ASP A 19 3.68 -11.43 -12.86
CA ASP A 19 3.26 -10.02 -12.73
C ASP A 19 1.74 -9.89 -12.83
N GLU A 20 1.10 -10.62 -13.75
CA GLU A 20 -0.36 -10.74 -13.79
C GLU A 20 -0.92 -11.27 -12.46
N LEU A 21 -0.27 -12.28 -11.89
CA LEU A 21 -0.71 -12.87 -10.64
C LEU A 21 -0.54 -11.91 -9.46
N LYS A 22 0.57 -11.16 -9.39
CA LYS A 22 0.79 -10.12 -8.38
C LYS A 22 -0.29 -9.03 -8.46
N ALA A 23 -0.56 -8.51 -9.66
CA ALA A 23 -1.60 -7.52 -9.88
C ALA A 23 -2.99 -8.04 -9.49
N ALA A 24 -3.32 -9.28 -9.88
CA ALA A 24 -4.58 -9.92 -9.50
C ALA A 24 -4.72 -10.08 -7.97
N ILE A 25 -3.64 -10.46 -7.28
CA ILE A 25 -3.62 -10.57 -5.81
C ILE A 25 -3.82 -9.19 -5.16
N LEU A 26 -3.14 -8.14 -5.62
CA LEU A 26 -3.27 -6.79 -5.06
C LEU A 26 -4.69 -6.24 -5.26
N LYS A 27 -5.29 -6.48 -6.42
CA LYS A 27 -6.68 -6.13 -6.69
C LYS A 27 -7.64 -6.87 -5.75
N GLU A 28 -7.49 -8.20 -5.61
CA GLU A 28 -8.34 -8.99 -4.73
C GLU A 28 -8.21 -8.56 -3.27
N ARG A 29 -6.99 -8.29 -2.80
CA ARG A 29 -6.74 -7.76 -1.44
C ARG A 29 -7.40 -6.41 -1.20
N GLY A 30 -7.38 -5.52 -2.19
CA GLY A 30 -8.03 -4.21 -2.09
C GLY A 30 -9.55 -4.30 -1.96
N ILE A 31 -10.16 -5.31 -2.57
CA ILE A 31 -11.61 -5.56 -2.49
C ILE A 31 -11.96 -6.27 -1.17
N GLU A 32 -11.21 -7.32 -0.83
CA GLU A 32 -11.48 -8.15 0.35
C GLU A 32 -11.32 -7.39 1.66
N LEU A 33 -10.31 -6.54 1.75
CA LEU A 33 -9.93 -5.81 2.98
C LEU A 33 -10.32 -4.32 2.88
N ALA A 34 -11.37 -4.03 2.12
CA ALA A 34 -11.86 -2.68 1.94
C ALA A 34 -12.29 -2.09 3.29
N PHE A 35 -11.85 -0.85 3.56
CA PHE A 35 -12.12 -0.12 4.81
C PHE A 35 -11.49 -0.72 6.08
N GLU A 36 -10.53 -1.64 5.95
CA GLU A 36 -9.79 -2.23 7.09
C GLU A 36 -8.37 -1.66 7.29
N GLY A 37 -8.05 -0.54 6.61
CA GLY A 37 -6.76 0.13 6.78
C GLY A 37 -5.58 -0.48 6.02
N HIS A 38 -5.80 -1.49 5.17
CA HIS A 38 -4.72 -2.17 4.44
C HIS A 38 -4.29 -1.48 3.15
N ARG A 39 -5.20 -0.76 2.48
CA ARG A 39 -5.00 -0.28 1.11
C ARG A 39 -3.76 0.58 0.94
N TRP A 40 -3.52 1.53 1.84
CA TRP A 40 -2.35 2.42 1.78
C TRP A 40 -1.04 1.63 1.80
N PHE A 41 -0.87 0.76 2.81
CA PHE A 41 0.36 -0.02 2.97
C PHE A 41 0.58 -1.00 1.83
N ASP A 42 -0.50 -1.61 1.30
CA ASP A 42 -0.43 -2.48 0.14
C ASP A 42 0.06 -1.75 -1.11
N LEU A 43 -0.39 -0.52 -1.35
CA LEU A 43 0.07 0.27 -2.49
C LEU A 43 1.53 0.72 -2.33
N VAL A 44 1.88 1.28 -1.16
CA VAL A 44 3.23 1.82 -0.93
C VAL A 44 4.29 0.72 -1.02
N ARG A 45 4.08 -0.44 -0.36
CA ARG A 45 5.08 -1.52 -0.34
C ARG A 45 5.27 -2.24 -1.67
N ASN A 46 4.31 -2.11 -2.59
CA ASN A 46 4.39 -2.69 -3.93
C ASN A 46 4.73 -1.64 -5.01
N GLY A 47 4.96 -0.37 -4.64
CA GLY A 47 5.27 0.69 -5.60
C GLY A 47 4.08 1.14 -6.46
N GLU A 48 2.84 0.79 -6.07
CA GLU A 48 1.62 1.06 -6.85
C GLU A 48 0.90 2.34 -6.43
N ALA A 49 1.38 3.04 -5.40
CA ALA A 49 0.70 4.22 -4.84
C ALA A 49 0.48 5.33 -5.88
N PHE A 50 1.46 5.59 -6.74
CA PHE A 50 1.38 6.59 -7.80
C PHE A 50 0.53 6.15 -9.00
N ASN A 51 0.43 4.84 -9.23
CA ASN A 51 -0.39 4.30 -10.32
C ASN A 51 -1.88 4.32 -9.96
N GLU A 52 -2.19 4.18 -8.67
CA GLU A 52 -3.57 3.99 -8.18
C GLU A 52 -4.18 5.24 -7.55
N ILE A 53 -3.36 6.22 -7.14
CA ILE A 53 -3.81 7.46 -6.50
C ILE A 53 -3.34 8.66 -7.31
N GLU A 54 -4.16 9.11 -8.25
CA GLU A 54 -3.83 10.23 -9.15
C GLU A 54 -3.49 11.54 -8.41
N SER A 55 -4.14 11.80 -7.27
CA SER A 55 -3.87 12.99 -6.45
C SER A 55 -2.54 12.94 -5.69
N LEU A 56 -1.90 11.78 -5.61
CA LEU A 56 -0.61 11.61 -4.96
C LEU A 56 0.50 11.95 -5.96
N THR A 57 1.02 13.17 -5.91
CA THR A 57 2.08 13.63 -6.83
C THR A 57 3.44 13.80 -6.15
N ASN A 58 3.47 13.94 -4.83
CA ASN A 58 4.69 14.15 -4.06
C ASN A 58 5.16 12.84 -3.38
N PRO A 59 6.36 12.31 -3.70
CA PRO A 59 6.93 11.11 -3.05
C PRO A 59 7.19 11.24 -1.55
N ASP A 60 7.36 12.45 -1.03
CA ASP A 60 7.52 12.70 0.39
C ASP A 60 6.27 12.29 1.20
N ARG A 61 5.12 12.14 0.55
CA ARG A 61 3.87 11.71 1.19
C ARG A 61 3.75 10.21 1.41
N LEU A 62 4.72 9.41 0.94
CA LEU A 62 4.73 7.96 1.17
C LEU A 62 5.06 7.59 2.63
N LEU A 63 5.80 8.45 3.32
CA LEU A 63 6.22 8.25 4.71
C LEU A 63 5.53 9.26 5.63
N LEU A 64 5.06 8.78 6.77
CA LEU A 64 4.48 9.63 7.80
C LEU A 64 5.58 10.36 8.58
N PRO A 65 5.35 11.59 9.07
CA PRO A 65 6.35 12.29 9.86
C PRO A 65 6.60 11.58 11.19
N ILE A 66 7.86 11.62 11.62
CA ILE A 66 8.24 11.40 13.00
C ILE A 66 7.70 12.57 13.83
N SER A 67 7.16 12.27 15.02
CA SER A 67 6.64 13.28 15.92
C SER A 67 7.72 14.30 16.32
N GLN A 68 7.41 15.59 16.22
CA GLN A 68 8.34 16.66 16.59
C GLN A 68 8.81 16.56 18.04
N ARG A 69 7.96 16.06 18.94
CA ARG A 69 8.33 15.83 20.33
C ARG A 69 9.49 14.83 20.45
N GLU A 70 9.45 13.74 19.69
CA GLU A 70 10.49 12.71 19.73
C GLU A 70 11.80 13.22 19.14
N ILE A 71 11.73 14.05 18.09
CA ILE A 71 12.89 14.72 17.51
C ILE A 71 13.57 15.65 18.54
N ILE A 72 12.78 16.42 19.29
CA ILE A 72 13.31 17.34 20.31
C ILE A 72 13.91 16.59 21.51
N LEU A 73 13.30 15.47 21.92
CA LEU A 73 13.72 14.71 23.10
C LEU A 73 14.93 13.81 22.85
N ASN A 74 15.17 13.40 21.62
CA ASN A 74 16.25 12.48 21.26
C ASN A 74 17.23 13.14 20.29
N GLU A 75 18.37 13.57 20.82
CA GLU A 75 19.46 14.19 20.06
C GLU A 75 20.05 13.29 18.97
N ASN A 76 19.75 11.99 18.95
CA ASN A 76 20.19 11.09 17.88
C ASN A 76 19.25 11.11 16.65
N ILE A 77 18.07 11.73 16.75
CA ILE A 77 17.15 11.88 15.63
C ILE A 77 17.40 13.24 14.98
N ASN A 78 18.27 13.24 13.97
CA ASN A 78 18.82 14.48 13.40
C ASN A 78 17.97 15.10 12.28
N SER A 79 16.94 14.39 11.80
CA SER A 79 16.06 14.86 10.72
C SER A 79 14.76 14.06 10.70
N ASN A 80 13.70 14.63 10.12
CA ASN A 80 12.46 13.92 9.84
C ASN A 80 12.57 13.13 8.52
N ASN A 81 11.50 12.39 8.18
CA ASN A 81 11.31 11.85 6.84
C ASN A 81 11.28 12.98 5.80
N PRO A 82 11.70 12.72 4.54
CA PRO A 82 11.69 13.72 3.47
C PRO A 82 10.36 14.48 3.40
N GLY A 83 10.42 15.80 3.25
CA GLY A 83 9.25 16.70 3.15
C GLY A 83 8.62 17.12 4.48
N TYR A 84 9.20 16.76 5.63
CA TYR A 84 8.75 17.16 6.97
C TYR A 84 9.87 17.72 7.85
#